data_AF-A0A1C5RQE9-F1
#
_entry.id   AF-A0A1C5RQE9-F1
#
_cell.length_a   1.000
_cell.length_b   1.000
_cell.length_c   1.000
_cell.angle_alpha   90.00
_cell.angle_beta   90.00
_cell.angle_gamma   90.00
#
_symmetry.space_group_name_H-M   'P 1'
#
loop_
_entity.id
_entity.type
_entity.pdbx_description
1 polymer ?
#
loop_
_entity_poly.entity_id
_entity_poly.type
_entity_poly.pdbx_seq_one_letter_code
_entity_poly.pdbx_strand_id
1 'polypeptide(L)'
;MTEKQKIFADEYLIDLNATRAYKVAYPKVKKDKTAAQAGSRMLRNVKVERYIQERMQARQERTEITQDRVLEELAAIAFARTTDYAEVKDGRVLLKNTENLNEQQIRAIAGIKDGKYGIEIKLNDKEKALELLGRHLGMFKDKVEVSGLEDEKKKLADILQQLRGDG
;
A
#
# COMPACT_ATOMS: atom_id res chain seq x y z
N MET A 1 -12.90 -24.92 -2.78
CA MET A 1 -11.85 -24.36 -1.89
C MET A 1 -12.05 -24.96 -0.51
N THR A 2 -10.99 -25.24 0.24
CA THR A 2 -11.10 -25.83 1.59
C THR A 2 -11.46 -24.78 2.64
N GLU A 3 -11.94 -25.22 3.81
CA GLU A 3 -12.28 -24.30 4.90
C GLU A 3 -11.07 -23.51 5.41
N LYS A 4 -9.91 -24.16 5.52
CA LYS A 4 -8.68 -23.48 5.92
C LYS A 4 -8.23 -22.42 4.90
N GLN A 5 -8.47 -22.67 3.61
CA GLN A 5 -8.19 -21.69 2.56
C GLN A 5 -9.12 -20.47 2.64
N LYS A 6 -10.40 -20.66 3.01
CA LYS A 6 -11.33 -19.55 3.28
C LYS A 6 -10.86 -18.73 4.48
N ILE A 7 -10.56 -19.38 5.61
CA ILE A 7 -10.04 -18.71 6.81
C ILE A 7 -8.78 -17.91 6.47
N PHE A 8 -7.85 -18.51 5.72
CA PHE A 8 -6.65 -17.80 5.26
C PHE A 8 -6.99 -16.53 4.47
N ALA A 9 -7.89 -16.63 3.50
CA ALA A 9 -8.28 -15.50 2.66
C ALA A 9 -8.98 -14.40 3.46
N ASP A 10 -9.92 -14.77 4.33
CA ASP A 10 -10.66 -13.82 5.17
C ASP A 10 -9.74 -13.09 6.14
N GLU A 11 -8.80 -13.82 6.76
CA GLU A 11 -7.78 -13.22 7.62
C GLU A 11 -6.84 -12.31 6.83
N TYR A 12 -6.36 -12.74 5.67
CA TYR A 12 -5.48 -11.93 4.82
C TYR A 12 -6.13 -10.60 4.44
N LEU A 13 -7.44 -10.58 4.20
CA LEU A 13 -8.16 -9.36 3.84
C LEU A 13 -8.31 -8.35 4.99
N ILE A 14 -7.91 -8.67 6.22
CA ILE A 14 -7.97 -7.72 7.34
C ILE A 14 -6.81 -6.73 7.27
N ASP A 15 -5.59 -7.22 7.00
CA ASP A 15 -4.35 -6.45 7.11
C ASP A 15 -3.34 -6.72 5.99
N LEU A 16 -3.72 -7.52 4.99
CA LEU A 16 -2.86 -7.97 3.89
C LEU A 16 -1.58 -8.67 4.36
N ASN A 17 -1.61 -9.29 5.55
CA ASN A 17 -0.48 -10.01 6.10
C ASN A 17 -0.61 -11.53 5.89
N ALA A 18 0.05 -12.03 4.84
CA ALA A 18 0.00 -13.44 4.47
C ALA A 18 0.56 -14.37 5.56
N THR A 19 1.60 -13.94 6.29
CA THR A 19 2.22 -14.75 7.35
C THR A 19 1.25 -14.93 8.52
N ARG A 20 0.64 -13.83 8.99
CA ARG A 20 -0.34 -13.86 10.08
C ARG A 20 -1.57 -14.66 9.69
N ALA A 21 -2.13 -14.41 8.51
CA ALA A 21 -3.28 -15.13 7.98
C ALA A 21 -3.04 -16.63 7.90
N TYR A 22 -1.84 -17.04 7.45
CA TYR A 22 -1.48 -18.45 7.37
C TYR A 22 -1.40 -19.12 8.75
N LYS A 23 -0.85 -18.44 9.75
CA LYS A 23 -0.79 -18.96 11.14
C LYS A 23 -2.18 -19.19 11.73
N VAL A 24 -3.13 -18.31 11.46
CA VAL A 24 -4.53 -18.47 11.91
C VAL A 24 -5.19 -19.66 11.23
N ALA A 25 -5.07 -19.77 9.90
CA ALA A 25 -5.65 -20.88 9.14
C ALA A 25 -4.99 -22.25 9.42
N TYR A 26 -3.71 -22.26 9.77
CA TYR A 26 -2.89 -23.45 9.97
C TYR A 26 -2.12 -23.37 11.31
N PRO A 27 -2.81 -23.51 12.46
CA PRO A 27 -2.24 -23.24 13.79
C PRO A 27 -1.09 -24.18 14.20
N LYS A 28 -0.90 -25.30 13.48
CA LYS A 28 0.26 -26.19 13.65
C LYS A 28 1.58 -25.54 13.19
N VAL A 29 1.52 -24.55 12.31
CA VAL A 29 2.71 -23.85 11.79
C VAL A 29 3.03 -22.65 12.68
N LYS A 30 4.00 -22.83 13.58
CA LYS A 30 4.40 -21.79 14.55
C LYS A 30 5.55 -20.90 14.07
N LYS A 31 6.41 -21.41 13.17
CA LYS A 31 7.61 -20.72 12.68
C LYS A 31 7.26 -19.68 11.61
N ASP A 32 7.70 -18.45 11.79
CA ASP A 32 7.40 -17.34 10.87
C ASP A 32 7.94 -17.58 9.47
N LYS A 33 9.19 -18.04 9.35
CA LYS A 33 9.80 -18.34 8.05
C LYS A 33 8.96 -19.34 7.23
N THR A 34 8.43 -20.36 7.88
CA THR A 34 7.58 -21.37 7.24
C THR A 34 6.21 -20.79 6.87
N ALA A 35 5.58 -20.04 7.77
CA ALA A 35 4.30 -19.40 7.53
C ALA A 35 4.38 -18.36 6.40
N ALA A 36 5.45 -17.57 6.32
CA ALA A 36 5.66 -16.58 5.28
C ALA A 36 5.78 -17.23 3.89
N GLN A 37 6.60 -18.28 3.77
CA GLN A 37 6.76 -19.01 2.51
C GLN A 37 5.45 -19.69 2.08
N ALA A 38 4.75 -20.33 3.01
CA ALA A 38 3.51 -21.03 2.71
C ALA A 38 2.35 -20.06 2.41
N GLY A 39 2.26 -18.95 3.15
CA GLY A 39 1.30 -17.88 2.92
C GLY A 39 1.48 -17.23 1.54
N SER A 40 2.72 -16.92 1.16
CA SER A 40 3.02 -16.39 -0.18
C SER A 40 2.62 -17.37 -1.29
N ARG A 41 2.86 -18.68 -1.11
CA ARG A 41 2.39 -19.71 -2.05
C ARG A 41 0.85 -19.81 -2.08
N MET A 42 0.19 -19.65 -0.93
CA MET A 42 -1.26 -19.73 -0.82
C MET A 42 -1.96 -18.61 -1.62
N LEU A 43 -1.38 -17.41 -1.64
CA LEU A 43 -1.88 -16.30 -2.45
C LEU A 43 -1.86 -16.58 -3.96
N ARG A 44 -0.96 -17.45 -4.44
CA ARG A 44 -0.89 -17.87 -5.85
C ARG A 44 -1.85 -19.02 -6.19
N ASN A 45 -2.59 -19.54 -5.21
CA ASN A 45 -3.56 -20.59 -5.48
C ASN A 45 -4.79 -19.97 -6.16
N VAL A 46 -5.08 -20.37 -7.39
CA VAL A 46 -6.18 -19.82 -8.23
C VAL A 46 -7.53 -19.76 -7.51
N LYS A 47 -7.85 -20.76 -6.66
CA LYS A 47 -9.14 -20.77 -5.92
C LYS A 47 -9.16 -19.74 -4.78
N VAL A 48 -8.03 -19.55 -4.12
CA VAL A 48 -7.85 -18.56 -3.04
C VAL A 48 -7.81 -17.16 -3.63
N GLU A 49 -7.01 -16.95 -4.67
CA GLU A 49 -6.91 -15.70 -5.40
C GLU A 49 -8.29 -15.22 -5.88
N ARG A 50 -9.04 -16.09 -6.56
CA ARG A 50 -10.40 -15.76 -7.02
C ARG A 50 -11.33 -15.38 -5.85
N TYR A 51 -11.28 -16.10 -4.75
CA TYR A 51 -12.10 -15.77 -3.57
C TYR A 51 -11.72 -14.43 -2.94
N ILE A 52 -10.42 -14.15 -2.84
CA ILE A 52 -9.91 -12.85 -2.37
C ILE A 52 -10.43 -11.73 -3.28
N GLN A 53 -10.35 -11.90 -4.60
CA GLN A 53 -10.85 -10.92 -5.58
C GLN A 53 -12.36 -10.68 -5.44
N GLU A 54 -13.17 -11.74 -5.38
CA GLU A 54 -14.62 -11.65 -5.17
C GLU A 54 -14.96 -10.89 -3.88
N ARG A 55 -14.23 -11.17 -2.79
CA ARG A 55 -14.45 -10.51 -1.48
C ARG A 55 -13.95 -9.07 -1.48
N MET A 56 -12.86 -8.76 -2.17
CA MET A 56 -12.40 -7.38 -2.37
C MET A 56 -13.44 -6.58 -3.16
N GLN A 57 -13.97 -7.15 -4.25
CA GLN A 57 -14.97 -6.50 -5.08
C GLN A 57 -16.26 -6.24 -4.30
N ALA A 58 -16.78 -7.23 -3.56
CA ALA A 58 -17.94 -7.03 -2.69
C ALA A 58 -17.71 -5.95 -1.61
N ARG A 59 -16.48 -5.81 -1.11
CA ARG A 59 -16.12 -4.71 -0.18
C ARG A 59 -16.07 -3.37 -0.89
N GLN A 60 -15.52 -3.30 -2.11
CA GLN A 60 -15.50 -2.08 -2.91
C GLN A 60 -16.92 -1.60 -3.21
N GLU A 61 -17.82 -2.51 -3.60
CA GLU A 61 -19.23 -2.20 -3.83
C GLU A 61 -19.91 -1.69 -2.55
N ARG A 62 -19.71 -2.35 -1.41
CA ARG A 62 -20.33 -1.96 -0.13
C ARG A 62 -19.81 -0.64 0.44
N THR A 63 -18.53 -0.34 0.26
CA THR A 63 -17.89 0.88 0.81
C THR A 63 -17.86 2.02 -0.18
N GLU A 64 -18.17 1.76 -1.44
CA GLU A 64 -18.00 2.67 -2.58
C GLU A 64 -16.56 3.20 -2.70
N ILE A 65 -15.56 2.56 -2.08
CA ILE A 65 -14.15 2.96 -2.16
C ILE A 65 -13.53 2.24 -3.36
N THR A 66 -13.41 2.96 -4.48
CA THR A 66 -12.74 2.49 -5.71
C THR A 66 -11.28 2.94 -5.75
N GLN A 67 -10.48 2.31 -6.63
CA GLN A 67 -9.11 2.77 -6.88
C GLN A 67 -9.11 4.23 -7.37
N ASP A 68 -10.03 4.57 -8.27
CA ASP A 68 -10.17 5.94 -8.79
C ASP A 68 -10.44 6.96 -7.67
N ARG A 69 -11.34 6.64 -6.73
CA ARG A 69 -11.58 7.52 -5.57
C ARG A 69 -10.34 7.70 -4.70
N VAL A 70 -9.58 6.63 -4.45
CA VAL A 70 -8.31 6.75 -3.71
C VAL A 70 -7.31 7.64 -4.45
N LEU A 71 -7.23 7.51 -5.78
CA LEU A 71 -6.37 8.34 -6.62
C LEU A 71 -6.81 9.81 -6.62
N GLU A 72 -8.11 10.08 -6.66
CA GLU A 72 -8.66 11.44 -6.53
C GLU A 72 -8.28 12.09 -5.21
N GLU A 73 -8.39 11.36 -4.09
CA GLU A 73 -7.97 11.85 -2.76
C GLU A 73 -6.47 12.16 -2.73
N LEU A 74 -5.63 11.24 -3.23
CA LEU A 74 -4.18 11.45 -3.29
C LEU A 74 -3.82 12.62 -4.20
N ALA A 75 -4.49 12.77 -5.34
CA ALA A 75 -4.28 13.86 -6.29
C ALA A 75 -4.64 15.22 -5.65
N ALA A 76 -5.75 15.29 -4.91
CA ALA A 76 -6.15 16.49 -4.20
C ALA A 76 -5.04 16.95 -3.23
N ILE A 77 -4.46 16.03 -2.45
CA ILE A 77 -3.34 16.31 -1.54
C ILE A 77 -2.07 16.72 -2.32
N ALA A 78 -1.70 15.92 -3.32
CA ALA A 78 -0.46 16.07 -4.08
C ALA A 78 -0.40 17.42 -4.83
N PHE A 79 -1.53 17.90 -5.32
CA PHE A 79 -1.60 19.10 -6.16
C PHE A 79 -2.17 20.33 -5.45
N ALA A 80 -2.54 20.23 -4.17
CA ALA A 80 -2.97 21.37 -3.36
C ALA A 80 -1.92 22.48 -3.33
N ARG A 81 -2.34 23.74 -3.49
CA ARG A 81 -1.45 24.91 -3.40
C ARG A 81 -1.84 25.74 -2.18
N THR A 82 -0.86 26.17 -1.39
CA THR A 82 -1.10 26.98 -0.18
C THR A 82 -1.81 28.30 -0.49
N THR A 83 -1.53 28.90 -1.65
CA THR A 83 -2.20 30.11 -2.16
C THR A 83 -3.68 29.93 -2.46
N ASP A 84 -4.15 28.68 -2.53
CA ASP A 84 -5.58 28.41 -2.67
C ASP A 84 -6.33 28.61 -1.34
N TYR A 85 -5.62 28.58 -0.20
CA TYR A 85 -6.19 28.69 1.16
C TYR A 85 -5.90 30.03 1.84
N ALA A 86 -4.82 30.70 1.45
CA ALA A 86 -4.40 31.94 2.08
C ALA A 86 -3.86 32.94 1.06
N GLU A 87 -4.00 34.22 1.35
CA GLU A 87 -3.40 35.33 0.61
C GLU A 87 -2.63 36.26 1.55
N VAL A 88 -1.65 36.99 1.02
CA VAL A 88 -0.92 38.02 1.78
C VAL A 88 -1.38 39.39 1.28
N LYS A 89 -1.97 40.19 2.18
CA LYS A 89 -2.39 41.58 1.91
C LYS A 89 -1.88 42.48 3.02
N ASP A 90 -1.27 43.60 2.65
CA ASP A 90 -0.73 44.61 3.59
C ASP A 90 0.19 44.01 4.67
N GLY A 91 1.02 43.03 4.28
CA GLY A 91 1.93 42.33 5.19
C GLY A 91 1.26 41.37 6.18
N ARG A 92 -0.04 41.07 6.00
CA ARG A 92 -0.81 40.14 6.83
C ARG A 92 -1.27 38.94 6.01
N VAL A 93 -1.27 37.76 6.63
CA VAL A 93 -1.84 36.55 6.04
C VAL A 93 -3.33 36.52 6.31
N LEU A 94 -4.14 36.44 5.26
CA LEU A 94 -5.59 36.30 5.33
C LEU A 94 -5.98 34.91 4.81
N LEU A 95 -6.64 34.14 5.66
CA LEU A 95 -7.20 32.85 5.26
C LEU A 95 -8.49 33.08 4.48
N LYS A 96 -8.67 32.30 3.40
CA LYS A 96 -9.93 32.29 2.66
C LYS A 96 -11.00 31.59 3.49
N ASN A 97 -12.24 32.06 3.39
CA ASN A 97 -13.37 31.45 4.08
C ASN A 97 -13.52 29.99 3.64
N THR A 98 -13.56 29.08 4.61
CA THR A 98 -13.71 27.63 4.39
C THR A 98 -14.99 27.27 3.66
N GLU A 99 -16.05 28.08 3.76
CA GLU A 99 -17.32 27.89 3.03
C GLU A 99 -17.15 28.01 1.51
N ASN A 100 -16.09 28.69 1.05
CA ASN A 100 -15.80 28.87 -0.37
C ASN A 100 -14.81 27.83 -0.92
N LEU A 101 -14.37 26.87 -0.10
CA LEU A 101 -13.45 25.83 -0.55
C LEU A 101 -14.21 24.74 -1.30
N ASN A 102 -13.65 24.33 -2.44
CA ASN A 102 -14.18 23.17 -3.18
C ASN A 102 -13.73 21.85 -2.53
N GLU A 103 -14.33 20.73 -2.97
CA GLU A 103 -14.02 19.42 -2.39
C GLU A 103 -12.53 19.04 -2.46
N GLN A 104 -11.85 19.32 -3.58
CA GLN A 104 -10.41 19.02 -3.69
C GLN A 104 -9.59 19.80 -2.65
N GLN A 105 -9.95 21.08 -2.45
CA GLN A 105 -9.30 21.90 -1.45
C GLN A 105 -9.54 21.35 -0.04
N ILE A 106 -10.77 20.92 0.26
CA ILE A 106 -11.14 20.35 1.56
C ILE A 106 -10.38 19.05 1.82
N ARG A 107 -10.32 18.14 0.85
CA ARG A 107 -9.62 16.83 0.95
C ARG A 107 -8.13 16.97 1.30
N ALA A 108 -7.50 18.07 0.87
CA ALA A 108 -6.10 18.32 1.17
C ALA A 108 -5.83 18.90 2.56
N ILE A 109 -6.85 19.33 3.32
CA ILE A 109 -6.68 19.86 4.68
C ILE A 109 -6.47 18.70 5.65
N ALA A 110 -5.36 18.75 6.41
CA ALA A 110 -5.08 17.84 7.52
C ALA A 110 -5.69 18.33 8.85
N GLY A 111 -5.87 19.64 9.00
CA GLY A 111 -6.53 20.20 10.17
C GLY A 111 -6.53 21.72 10.18
N ILE A 112 -7.46 22.27 10.96
CA ILE A 112 -7.58 23.70 11.24
C ILE A 112 -7.52 23.87 12.76
N LYS A 113 -6.67 24.77 13.23
CA LYS A 113 -6.46 25.01 14.67
C LYS A 113 -6.58 26.48 14.98
N ASP A 114 -7.29 26.80 16.06
CA ASP A 114 -7.24 28.12 16.66
C ASP A 114 -6.12 28.16 17.70
N GLY A 115 -5.13 29.02 17.49
CA GLY A 115 -3.93 29.13 18.29
C GLY A 115 -3.77 30.51 18.91
N LYS A 116 -2.79 30.64 19.81
CA LYS A 116 -2.49 31.91 20.51
C LYS A 116 -2.27 33.11 19.57
N TYR A 117 -1.82 32.86 18.35
CA TYR A 117 -1.49 33.89 17.35
C TYR A 117 -2.44 33.89 16.14
N GLY A 118 -3.59 33.24 16.27
CA GLY A 118 -4.59 33.12 15.21
C GLY A 118 -4.73 31.70 14.68
N ILE A 119 -5.39 31.58 13.54
CA ILE A 119 -5.79 30.31 12.95
C ILE A 119 -4.64 29.73 12.11
N GLU A 120 -4.32 28.45 12.33
CA GLU A 120 -3.39 27.65 11.54
C GLU A 120 -4.18 26.67 10.66
N ILE A 121 -3.90 26.66 9.35
CA ILE A 121 -4.36 25.62 8.43
C ILE A 121 -3.18 24.71 8.09
N LYS A 122 -3.32 23.42 8.40
CA LYS A 122 -2.35 22.39 8.05
C LYS A 122 -2.86 21.59 6.86
N LEU A 123 -2.01 21.40 5.85
CA LEU A 123 -2.28 20.51 4.71
C LEU A 123 -1.70 19.12 4.96
N ASN A 124 -2.27 18.12 4.28
CA ASN A 124 -1.76 16.75 4.25
C ASN A 124 -0.38 16.68 3.57
N ASP A 125 0.33 15.57 3.81
CA ASP A 125 1.68 15.35 3.27
C ASP A 125 1.67 15.18 1.75
N LYS A 126 2.10 16.24 1.06
CA LYS A 126 2.19 16.28 -0.40
C LYS A 126 3.23 15.30 -0.96
N GLU A 127 4.39 15.18 -0.33
CA GLU A 127 5.47 14.33 -0.83
C GLU A 127 5.04 12.87 -0.78
N LYS A 128 4.40 12.46 0.33
CA LYS A 128 3.88 11.11 0.46
C LYS A 128 2.79 10.80 -0.56
N ALA A 129 1.89 11.75 -0.82
CA ALA A 129 0.84 11.58 -1.82
C ALA A 129 1.43 11.41 -3.23
N LEU A 130 2.42 12.24 -3.60
CA LEU A 130 3.14 12.14 -4.88
C LEU A 130 3.90 10.81 -5.02
N GLU A 131 4.53 10.33 -3.93
CA GLU A 131 5.20 9.02 -3.92
C GLU A 131 4.21 7.89 -4.24
N LEU A 132 3.05 7.88 -3.57
CA LEU A 132 2.02 6.85 -3.75
C LEU A 132 1.42 6.88 -5.17
N LEU A 133 1.14 8.08 -5.70
CA LEU A 133 0.69 8.26 -7.07
C LEU A 133 1.75 7.77 -8.08
N GLY A 134 3.01 8.16 -7.90
CA GLY A 134 4.10 7.73 -8.78
C GLY A 134 4.32 6.21 -8.73
N ARG A 135 4.13 5.57 -7.57
CA ARG A 135 4.17 4.09 -7.45
C ARG A 135 3.03 3.45 -8.22
N HIS A 136 1.81 3.99 -8.11
CA HIS A 136 0.67 3.51 -8.87
C HIS A 136 0.88 3.62 -10.39
N LEU A 137 1.52 4.70 -10.84
CA LEU A 137 1.89 4.92 -12.25
C LEU A 137 3.12 4.12 -12.71
N GLY A 138 3.74 3.33 -11.84
CA GLY A 138 4.94 2.54 -12.16
C GLY A 138 6.21 3.38 -12.38
N MET A 139 6.26 4.63 -11.89
CA MET A 139 7.42 5.52 -12.04
C MET A 139 8.61 5.08 -11.19
N PHE A 140 8.36 4.33 -10.10
CA PHE A 140 9.40 3.82 -9.21
C PHE A 140 9.57 2.31 -9.40
N LYS A 141 10.82 1.85 -9.42
CA LYS A 141 11.16 0.43 -9.43
C LYS A 141 11.68 0.04 -8.06
N ASP A 142 10.95 -0.82 -7.36
CA ASP A 142 11.45 -1.42 -6.13
C ASP A 142 12.47 -2.51 -6.49
N LYS A 143 13.73 -2.33 -6.06
CA LYS A 143 14.74 -3.39 -6.17
C LYS A 143 14.42 -4.47 -5.13
N VAL A 144 14.04 -5.65 -5.59
CA VAL A 144 13.91 -6.83 -4.74
C VAL A 144 15.25 -7.55 -4.69
N GLU A 145 15.94 -7.52 -3.54
CA GLU A 145 17.11 -8.35 -3.31
C GLU A 145 16.68 -9.81 -3.08
N VAL A 146 17.00 -10.69 -4.02
CA VAL A 146 16.74 -12.13 -3.91
C VAL A 146 18.01 -12.83 -3.45
N SER A 147 18.16 -12.98 -2.13
CA SER A 147 19.34 -13.61 -1.51
C SER A 147 19.49 -15.12 -1.78
N GLY A 148 18.47 -15.79 -2.35
CA GLY A 148 18.52 -17.23 -2.64
C GLY A 148 19.29 -17.61 -3.92
N LEU A 149 19.62 -16.64 -4.78
CA LEU A 149 20.30 -16.92 -6.06
C LEU A 149 21.80 -17.20 -5.88
N GLU A 150 22.42 -16.75 -4.80
CA GLU A 150 23.86 -16.95 -4.57
C GLU A 150 24.18 -18.42 -4.28
N ASP A 151 23.36 -19.07 -3.45
CA ASP A 151 23.49 -20.50 -3.15
C ASP A 151 23.23 -21.38 -4.38
N GLU A 152 22.29 -20.99 -5.25
CA GLU A 152 22.02 -21.70 -6.51
C GLU A 152 23.14 -21.51 -7.53
N LYS A 153 23.70 -20.30 -7.64
CA LYS A 153 24.86 -20.03 -8.50
C LYS A 153 26.07 -20.85 -8.06
N LYS A 154 26.29 -20.99 -6.75
CA LYS A 154 27.39 -21.80 -6.21
C LYS A 154 27.22 -23.29 -6.56
N LYS A 155 26.03 -23.84 -6.35
CA LYS A 155 25.71 -25.23 -6.75
C LYS A 155 25.87 -25.46 -8.26
N LEU A 156 25.42 -24.50 -9.07
CA LEU A 156 25.57 -24.58 -10.52
C LEU A 156 27.05 -24.55 -10.93
N ALA A 157 27.86 -23.69 -10.30
CA ALA A 157 29.29 -23.62 -10.53
C ALA A 157 29.99 -24.94 -10.16
N ASP A 158 29.64 -25.54 -9.02
CA ASP A 158 30.18 -26.82 -8.57
C ASP A 158 29.84 -27.95 -9.57
N ILE A 159 28.60 -27.98 -10.08
CA ILE A 159 28.16 -28.97 -11.10
C ILE A 159 28.92 -28.77 -12.42
N LEU A 160 29.08 -27.52 -12.88
CA LEU A 160 29.82 -27.21 -14.11
C LEU A 160 31.31 -27.55 -14.00
N GLN A 161 31.89 -27.43 -12.80
CA GLN A 161 33.26 -27.84 -12.53
C GLN A 161 33.42 -29.36 -12.60
N GLN A 162 32.47 -30.12 -12.04
CA GLN A 162 32.47 -31.58 -12.11
C GLN A 162 32.35 -32.08 -13.55
N LEU A 163 31.51 -31.46 -14.39
CA LEU A 163 31.35 -31.83 -15.80
C LEU A 163 32.56 -31.51 -16.69
N ARG A 164 33.46 -30.61 -16.25
CA ARG A 164 34.70 -30.27 -16.97
C ARG A 164 35.91 -31.10 -16.51
N GLY A 165 35.79 -31.90 -15.46
CA GLY A 165 36.89 -32.61 -14.80
C GLY A 165 37.13 -34.07 -15.23
N ASP A 166 36.27 -34.64 -16.08
CA ASP A 166 36.38 -36.04 -16.57
C ASP A 166 36.92 -36.12 -18.01
N GLY A 167 38.01 -35.39 -18.30
CA GLY A 167 38.74 -35.44 -19.59
C GLY A 167 40.19 -35.84 -19.41
#